data_AF-A0A6P5DD04-F1
#
_entry.id   AF-A0A6P5DD04-F1
#
_cell.length_a   1.000
_cell.length_b   1.000
_cell.length_c   1.000
_cell.angle_alpha   90.00
_cell.angle_beta   90.00
_cell.angle_gamma   90.00
#
_symmetry.space_group_name_H-M   'P 1'
#
loop_
_entity.id
_entity.type
_entity.pdbx_description
1 polymer ?
#
loop_
_entity_poly.entity_id
_entity_poly.type
_entity_poly.pdbx_seq_one_letter_code
_entity_poly.pdbx_strand_id
1 'polypeptide(L)'
;MKGFHAFCVILLIFGSVSEAKFDDFEDEEDIVEYDDNDFAEFEDVAEDSVTESPQRVIITEDDEDETTVELEGQDESQEGDFEDADTQEGDTESEPYDDEEFEGYEDKPDTSSSKSKDPITIVDVPAHLQNSWESYYLEILMVTGLLAYIMNYIIGKNKNSRLAQAWFNTHRELLESNFTLVGDDGTNKEATSTGKLNQENEHIYNLWCSGRVCCEGMLIQLRFLKRQDLLNVLARMMRPVSDQVQIKVTMNDEDMDTYVFAVGARKALVRLQKEMQDLSEFCSDKPKSGAKYGLPDSLAILSEMGEVTDGMMDTKMLHFLTHYADKIESIHFSDQFSGPKIMQEEGQPLKLPDTKRTLLFTFNVPGSGNTYPKDMEALLPLMNMVIYSIDKAKKFRLNREGKQKADKNRARVEENFLKLTHVQRQEAAQSRREEKKRAEKERIMNEEDPEKQRRLEEAALRREQKKLEKKQMKMKQIKVKAM
;
A
#
# COMPACT_ATOMS: atom_id res chain seq x y z
N MET A 1 -44.65 -7.29 -10.82
CA MET A 1 -43.86 -8.31 -10.09
C MET A 1 -43.74 -9.67 -10.78
N LYS A 2 -44.72 -10.16 -11.57
CA LYS A 2 -44.58 -11.48 -12.24
C LYS A 2 -43.69 -11.48 -13.51
N GLY A 3 -43.58 -10.35 -14.22
CA GLY A 3 -42.72 -10.25 -15.42
C GLY A 3 -41.22 -10.19 -15.13
N PHE A 4 -40.82 -9.63 -13.98
CA PHE A 4 -39.42 -9.49 -13.60
C PHE A 4 -38.79 -10.83 -13.22
N HIS A 5 -39.53 -11.69 -12.52
CA HIS A 5 -39.07 -13.05 -12.20
C HIS A 5 -38.96 -13.95 -13.45
N ALA A 6 -39.84 -13.78 -14.44
CA ALA A 6 -39.72 -14.52 -15.70
C ALA A 6 -38.47 -14.12 -16.49
N PHE A 7 -38.09 -12.84 -16.46
CA PHE A 7 -36.89 -12.34 -17.14
C PHE A 7 -35.59 -12.84 -16.47
N CYS A 8 -35.55 -12.91 -15.14
CA CYS A 8 -34.39 -13.45 -14.41
C CYS A 8 -34.20 -14.98 -14.60
N VAL A 9 -35.29 -15.74 -14.75
CA VAL A 9 -35.21 -17.19 -14.99
C VAL A 9 -34.72 -17.48 -16.41
N ILE A 10 -35.11 -16.67 -17.40
CA ILE A 10 -34.63 -16.81 -18.78
C ILE A 10 -33.13 -16.51 -18.87
N LEU A 11 -32.62 -15.50 -18.17
CA LEU A 11 -31.19 -15.18 -18.13
C LEU A 11 -30.34 -16.27 -17.47
N LEU A 12 -30.87 -17.00 -16.49
CA LEU A 12 -30.15 -18.12 -15.84
C LEU A 12 -30.10 -19.38 -16.71
N ILE A 13 -31.11 -19.60 -17.57
CA ILE A 13 -31.15 -20.76 -18.47
C ILE A 13 -30.20 -20.55 -19.67
N PHE A 14 -30.06 -19.33 -20.18
CA PHE A 14 -29.11 -19.02 -21.26
C PHE A 14 -27.65 -18.86 -20.79
N GLY A 15 -27.41 -18.61 -19.50
CA GLY A 15 -26.06 -18.54 -18.93
C GLY A 15 -25.40 -19.90 -18.62
N SER A 16 -26.14 -21.01 -18.79
CA SER A 16 -25.67 -22.35 -18.38
C SER A 16 -25.26 -23.26 -19.55
N VAL A 17 -25.17 -22.73 -20.78
CA VAL A 17 -24.72 -23.48 -21.97
C VAL A 17 -23.50 -22.79 -22.57
N SER A 18 -22.36 -22.94 -21.90
CA SER A 18 -21.02 -22.78 -22.49
C SER A 18 -20.05 -23.60 -21.64
N GLU A 19 -20.26 -24.91 -21.64
CA GLU A 19 -19.28 -25.90 -21.23
C GLU A 19 -18.52 -26.32 -22.49
N ALA A 20 -17.45 -25.58 -22.81
CA ALA A 20 -16.55 -25.96 -23.88
C ALA A 20 -15.66 -27.11 -23.38
N LYS A 21 -15.81 -28.26 -24.03
CA LYS A 21 -14.84 -29.37 -23.97
C LYS A 21 -13.47 -28.83 -24.34
N PHE A 22 -12.54 -28.86 -23.39
CA PHE A 22 -11.13 -28.69 -23.68
C PHE A 22 -10.56 -30.05 -24.03
N ASP A 23 -9.94 -30.10 -25.21
CA ASP A 23 -9.32 -31.27 -25.82
C ASP A 23 -8.05 -31.64 -25.06
N ASP A 24 -7.83 -32.94 -24.96
CA ASP A 24 -6.71 -33.60 -24.31
C ASP A 24 -5.45 -33.38 -25.18
N PHE A 25 -4.52 -32.54 -24.72
CA PHE A 25 -3.17 -32.47 -25.28
C PHE A 25 -2.20 -33.01 -24.23
N GLU A 26 -1.77 -34.24 -24.47
CA GLU A 26 -0.56 -34.83 -23.87
C GLU A 26 0.65 -34.04 -24.37
N ASP A 27 1.12 -33.08 -23.58
CA ASP A 27 2.48 -32.54 -23.72
C ASP A 27 3.41 -33.36 -22.81
N GLU A 28 4.21 -34.18 -23.48
CA GLU A 28 5.29 -35.01 -22.97
C GLU A 28 6.30 -34.17 -22.17
N GLU A 29 6.62 -34.64 -20.96
CA GLU A 29 7.59 -34.04 -20.06
C GLU A 29 9.00 -34.04 -20.67
N ASP A 30 9.46 -32.90 -21.19
CA ASP A 30 10.89 -32.61 -21.31
C ASP A 30 11.35 -31.83 -20.05
N ILE A 31 11.49 -32.58 -18.95
CA ILE A 31 12.29 -32.16 -17.79
C ILE A 31 13.75 -32.11 -18.25
N VAL A 32 14.20 -30.93 -18.68
CA VAL A 32 15.62 -30.66 -18.80
C VAL A 32 16.16 -30.53 -17.37
N GLU A 33 16.76 -31.60 -16.88
CA GLU A 33 17.58 -31.62 -15.67
C GLU A 33 18.68 -30.56 -15.83
N TYR A 34 18.53 -29.41 -15.19
CA TYR A 34 19.60 -28.43 -15.09
C TYR A 34 20.68 -29.02 -14.18
N ASP A 35 21.76 -29.51 -14.79
CA ASP A 35 22.94 -30.03 -14.12
C ASP A 35 23.59 -28.92 -13.26
N ASP A 36 23.83 -29.20 -11.98
CA ASP A 36 24.50 -28.32 -11.01
C ASP A 36 25.90 -27.85 -11.49
N ASN A 37 26.44 -28.46 -12.55
CA ASN A 37 27.71 -28.06 -13.16
C ASN A 37 27.64 -26.79 -14.04
N ASP A 38 26.49 -26.43 -14.60
CA ASP A 38 26.35 -25.15 -15.34
C ASP A 38 26.25 -23.95 -14.38
N PHE A 39 26.04 -24.22 -13.09
CA PHE A 39 25.98 -23.23 -12.02
C PHE A 39 27.38 -22.79 -11.54
N ALA A 40 28.36 -23.70 -11.53
CA ALA A 40 29.73 -23.41 -11.06
C ALA A 40 30.56 -22.52 -12.01
N GLU A 41 30.19 -22.37 -13.29
CA GLU A 41 30.98 -21.59 -14.27
C GLU A 41 30.77 -20.07 -14.15
N PHE A 42 29.84 -19.60 -13.31
CA PHE A 42 29.48 -18.18 -13.20
C PHE A 42 30.02 -17.46 -11.95
N GLU A 43 30.43 -18.17 -10.90
CA GLU A 43 31.13 -17.58 -9.73
C GLU A 43 32.58 -17.17 -10.08
N ASP A 44 33.27 -17.96 -10.91
CA ASP A 44 34.69 -17.79 -11.26
C ASP A 44 35.02 -16.53 -12.12
N VAL A 45 34.02 -15.72 -12.49
CA VAL A 45 34.25 -14.48 -13.27
C VAL A 45 34.18 -13.23 -12.38
N ALA A 46 33.78 -13.36 -11.11
CA ALA A 46 33.69 -12.23 -10.18
C ALA A 46 34.93 -12.05 -9.28
N GLU A 47 35.78 -13.06 -9.09
CA GLU A 47 36.90 -12.99 -8.13
C GLU A 47 38.25 -12.50 -8.68
N ASP A 48 38.44 -12.35 -10.00
CA ASP A 48 39.70 -11.84 -10.56
C ASP A 48 39.74 -10.30 -10.66
N SER A 49 39.73 -9.61 -9.51
CA SER A 49 40.30 -8.26 -9.41
C SER A 49 40.74 -7.89 -8.00
N VAL A 50 41.58 -8.70 -7.38
CA VAL A 50 42.43 -8.23 -6.28
C VAL A 50 43.87 -8.66 -6.54
N THR A 51 44.62 -7.78 -7.23
CA THR A 51 46.09 -7.88 -7.28
C THR A 51 46.68 -7.02 -6.17
N GLU A 52 47.18 -7.66 -5.12
CA GLU A 52 48.17 -7.09 -4.19
C GLU A 52 49.55 -6.99 -4.83
N SER A 53 50.30 -5.93 -4.51
CA SER A 53 51.74 -5.94 -4.13
C SER A 53 52.29 -4.49 -4.01
N PRO A 54 53.48 -4.21 -3.42
CA PRO A 54 53.74 -4.20 -1.97
C PRO A 54 54.46 -2.93 -1.44
N GLN A 55 54.37 -2.73 -0.12
CA GLN A 55 55.19 -1.94 0.84
C GLN A 55 56.26 -0.91 0.35
N ARG A 56 56.17 0.31 0.91
CA ARG A 56 57.36 1.09 1.35
C ARG A 56 57.03 2.03 2.53
N VAL A 57 57.86 1.96 3.57
CA VAL A 57 57.86 2.75 4.81
C VAL A 57 58.72 4.01 4.63
N ILE A 58 58.24 5.21 5.03
CA ILE A 58 59.03 6.39 5.49
C ILE A 58 58.19 7.18 6.54
N ILE A 59 58.91 7.81 7.48
CA ILE A 59 58.56 8.43 8.78
C ILE A 59 58.25 9.95 8.63
N THR A 60 57.83 10.59 9.75
CA THR A 60 57.77 12.04 10.17
C THR A 60 56.43 12.76 9.93
N GLU A 61 55.67 13.09 10.99
CA GLU A 61 55.71 14.26 11.93
C GLU A 61 54.84 15.44 11.41
N ASP A 62 53.99 15.93 12.33
CA ASP A 62 53.34 17.24 12.52
C ASP A 62 53.07 18.16 11.30
N ASP A 63 51.82 18.65 11.17
CA ASP A 63 51.50 20.06 11.47
C ASP A 63 50.04 20.44 11.16
N GLU A 64 49.65 21.51 11.83
CA GLU A 64 48.35 22.14 11.98
C GLU A 64 47.84 22.87 10.71
N ASP A 65 46.55 23.24 10.82
CA ASP A 65 45.92 24.44 10.28
C ASP A 65 45.23 24.47 8.92
N GLU A 66 44.06 25.10 9.03
CA GLU A 66 43.23 25.80 8.06
C GLU A 66 43.94 26.18 6.76
N THR A 67 43.26 26.02 5.63
CA THR A 67 42.77 27.15 4.82
C THR A 67 42.20 26.69 3.46
N THR A 68 41.07 27.30 3.11
CA THR A 68 40.62 27.70 1.76
C THR A 68 41.00 26.86 0.54
N VAL A 69 39.99 26.33 -0.16
CA VAL A 69 40.09 26.06 -1.60
C VAL A 69 38.87 26.63 -2.31
N GLU A 70 39.19 27.29 -3.41
CA GLU A 70 38.41 28.20 -4.22
C GLU A 70 37.39 27.47 -5.11
N LEU A 71 36.28 28.16 -5.37
CA LEU A 71 35.30 27.83 -6.40
C LEU A 71 35.54 28.75 -7.62
N GLU A 72 35.93 28.16 -8.74
CA GLU A 72 35.62 28.67 -10.09
C GLU A 72 34.35 27.92 -10.53
N GLY A 73 33.25 28.51 -11.01
CA GLY A 73 33.05 29.53 -12.05
C GLY A 73 32.24 28.87 -13.19
N GLN A 74 30.90 28.94 -13.19
CA GLN A 74 29.98 29.63 -14.14
C GLN A 74 28.64 28.84 -14.10
N ASP A 75 27.41 29.35 -14.24
CA ASP A 75 26.92 30.64 -14.69
C ASP A 75 25.46 30.87 -14.20
N GLU A 76 25.17 32.14 -13.96
CA GLU A 76 23.91 32.90 -14.14
C GLU A 76 22.57 32.44 -13.54
N SER A 77 22.17 33.11 -12.45
CA SER A 77 21.00 34.03 -12.45
C SER A 77 20.97 34.82 -11.14
N GLN A 78 21.30 36.10 -11.22
CA GLN A 78 21.40 37.02 -10.07
C GLN A 78 20.03 37.67 -9.80
N GLU A 79 19.51 37.43 -8.60
CA GLU A 79 18.48 38.25 -7.95
C GLU A 79 19.04 39.62 -7.57
N GLY A 80 18.16 40.63 -7.59
CA GLY A 80 18.43 41.97 -7.06
C GLY A 80 17.12 42.65 -6.68
N ASP A 81 16.69 42.39 -5.45
CA ASP A 81 16.08 43.30 -4.47
C ASP A 81 15.73 44.73 -4.94
N PHE A 82 14.46 45.16 -4.80
CA PHE A 82 14.10 46.29 -3.93
C PHE A 82 12.58 46.59 -3.86
N GLU A 83 12.26 47.32 -2.80
CA GLU A 83 10.99 47.79 -2.25
C GLU A 83 10.11 48.70 -3.14
N ASP A 84 8.84 48.74 -2.74
CA ASP A 84 7.91 49.88 -2.68
C ASP A 84 7.29 50.55 -3.94
N ALA A 85 5.97 50.70 -3.78
CA ALA A 85 5.09 51.81 -4.19
C ALA A 85 4.68 51.98 -5.66
N ASP A 86 3.35 51.85 -5.84
CA ASP A 86 2.44 52.67 -6.66
C ASP A 86 3.07 53.67 -7.65
N THR A 87 2.77 53.55 -8.95
CA THR A 87 2.00 54.55 -9.76
C THR A 87 1.72 54.01 -11.19
N GLN A 88 0.50 54.30 -11.72
CA GLN A 88 0.08 54.64 -13.12
C GLN A 88 0.99 54.27 -14.33
N GLU A 89 0.54 53.89 -15.53
CA GLU A 89 -0.64 54.24 -16.34
C GLU A 89 -0.65 53.49 -17.70
N GLY A 90 -1.80 53.44 -18.39
CA GLY A 90 -1.96 53.33 -19.87
C GLY A 90 -2.02 51.90 -20.44
N ASP A 91 -2.96 51.45 -21.28
CA ASP A 91 -3.82 52.10 -22.29
C ASP A 91 -5.02 51.15 -22.54
N THR A 92 -6.29 51.59 -22.48
CA THR A 92 -7.07 52.31 -23.53
C THR A 92 -7.83 51.35 -24.43
N GLU A 93 -9.13 51.18 -24.15
CA GLU A 93 -10.23 51.39 -25.11
C GLU A 93 -11.58 51.31 -24.36
N SER A 94 -12.05 52.48 -23.92
CA SER A 94 -13.37 52.69 -23.35
C SER A 94 -13.93 54.00 -23.89
N GLU A 95 -15.04 53.93 -24.61
CA GLU A 95 -15.96 55.01 -24.95
C GLU A 95 -17.32 54.34 -25.27
N PRO A 96 -18.48 54.97 -25.06
CA PRO A 96 -18.89 55.74 -23.87
C PRO A 96 -20.28 55.32 -23.37
N TYR A 97 -20.51 55.42 -22.06
CA TYR A 97 -21.87 55.48 -21.50
C TYR A 97 -22.40 56.90 -21.67
N ASP A 98 -23.56 57.04 -22.28
CA ASP A 98 -24.30 58.29 -22.45
C ASP A 98 -25.18 58.50 -21.21
N ASP A 99 -24.80 59.47 -20.38
CA ASP A 99 -25.44 59.85 -19.10
C ASP A 99 -26.41 61.03 -19.25
N GLU A 100 -27.03 61.22 -20.43
CA GLU A 100 -28.14 62.15 -20.58
C GLU A 100 -29.48 61.40 -20.58
N GLU A 101 -30.14 61.27 -19.41
CA GLU A 101 -31.60 61.42 -19.24
C GLU A 101 -32.09 60.93 -17.86
N PHE A 102 -31.72 61.61 -16.76
CA PHE A 102 -32.65 61.73 -15.62
C PHE A 102 -32.27 62.83 -14.62
N GLU A 103 -32.63 64.08 -14.92
CA GLU A 103 -32.77 65.13 -13.91
C GLU A 103 -34.20 65.71 -13.93
N GLY A 104 -34.78 65.89 -12.74
CA GLY A 104 -35.82 66.90 -12.54
C GLY A 104 -37.17 66.37 -12.05
N TYR A 105 -37.25 65.96 -10.79
CA TYR A 105 -38.48 66.05 -10.03
C TYR A 105 -38.62 67.49 -9.52
N GLU A 106 -39.64 68.25 -9.93
CA GLU A 106 -40.29 69.24 -9.06
C GLU A 106 -41.68 69.69 -9.55
N ASP A 107 -42.66 69.29 -8.74
CA ASP A 107 -43.97 69.83 -8.36
C ASP A 107 -44.67 70.98 -9.14
N LYS A 108 -45.99 70.74 -9.29
CA LYS A 108 -47.16 71.67 -9.21
C LYS A 108 -47.81 72.26 -10.48
N PRO A 109 -49.13 72.57 -10.40
CA PRO A 109 -50.15 71.86 -11.17
C PRO A 109 -50.82 72.75 -12.24
N ASP A 110 -51.54 72.16 -13.19
CA ASP A 110 -52.91 72.56 -13.54
C ASP A 110 -53.47 71.81 -14.77
N THR A 111 -54.63 71.21 -14.54
CA THR A 111 -55.86 71.32 -15.35
C THR A 111 -55.86 71.01 -16.86
N SER A 112 -56.78 70.08 -17.21
CA SER A 112 -57.56 69.93 -18.45
C SER A 112 -57.19 68.85 -19.49
N SER A 113 -58.07 67.84 -19.53
CA SER A 113 -58.65 67.15 -20.71
C SER A 113 -57.82 67.00 -21.99
N SER A 114 -57.63 65.77 -22.46
CA SER A 114 -58.48 65.15 -23.51
C SER A 114 -57.87 63.84 -24.04
N LYS A 115 -58.72 63.07 -24.73
CA LYS A 115 -58.54 61.69 -25.17
C LYS A 115 -57.53 61.56 -26.33
N SER A 116 -56.72 60.50 -26.31
CA SER A 116 -56.41 59.70 -27.51
C SER A 116 -56.04 58.28 -27.10
N LYS A 117 -56.72 57.31 -27.71
CA LYS A 117 -56.46 55.88 -27.59
C LYS A 117 -55.53 55.51 -28.75
N ASP A 118 -54.35 55.00 -28.46
CA ASP A 118 -53.61 54.14 -29.38
C ASP A 118 -53.30 52.83 -28.63
N PRO A 119 -53.62 51.65 -29.19
CA PRO A 119 -53.37 50.39 -28.51
C PRO A 119 -51.87 50.06 -28.61
N ILE A 120 -51.23 49.85 -27.46
CA ILE A 120 -49.87 49.33 -27.37
C ILE A 120 -49.85 47.95 -28.04
N THR A 121 -49.22 47.83 -29.20
CA THR A 121 -48.86 46.54 -29.80
C THR A 121 -47.79 45.90 -28.93
N ILE A 122 -48.21 45.01 -28.04
CA ILE A 122 -47.33 44.12 -27.31
C ILE A 122 -46.64 43.23 -28.34
N VAL A 123 -45.35 43.48 -28.57
CA VAL A 123 -44.50 42.59 -29.37
C VAL A 123 -44.38 41.30 -28.56
N ASP A 124 -45.02 40.24 -29.06
CA ASP A 124 -44.96 38.91 -28.46
C ASP A 124 -43.51 38.41 -28.59
N VAL A 125 -42.78 38.44 -27.47
CA VAL A 125 -41.40 37.96 -27.42
C VAL A 125 -41.44 36.47 -27.68
N PRO A 126 -40.77 35.97 -28.73
CA PRO A 126 -40.91 34.59 -29.16
C PRO A 126 -40.58 33.62 -28.01
N ALA A 127 -41.43 32.61 -27.81
CA ALA A 127 -41.48 31.71 -26.64
C ALA A 127 -40.17 31.03 -26.22
N HIS A 128 -39.13 31.05 -27.07
CA HIS A 128 -37.80 30.53 -26.77
C HIS A 128 -36.91 31.47 -25.91
N LEU A 129 -37.29 32.74 -25.74
CA LEU A 129 -36.63 33.68 -24.82
C LEU A 129 -37.37 33.84 -23.48
N GLN A 130 -38.53 33.21 -23.33
CA GLN A 130 -39.19 33.13 -22.03
C GLN A 130 -38.43 32.09 -21.20
N ASN A 131 -37.60 32.54 -20.25
CA ASN A 131 -37.04 31.69 -19.20
C ASN A 131 -38.21 31.12 -18.39
N SER A 132 -38.77 30.01 -18.86
CA SER A 132 -39.81 29.29 -18.15
C SER A 132 -39.16 28.57 -16.98
N TRP A 133 -39.83 28.59 -15.82
CA TRP A 133 -39.44 27.82 -14.64
C TRP A 133 -39.27 26.32 -14.95
N GLU A 134 -39.85 25.86 -16.06
CA GLU A 134 -39.75 24.50 -16.55
C GLU A 134 -38.38 24.16 -17.16
N SER A 135 -37.67 25.13 -17.74
CA SER A 135 -36.29 24.94 -18.21
C SER A 135 -35.32 24.64 -17.06
N TYR A 136 -35.63 25.14 -15.86
CA TYR A 136 -34.84 24.92 -14.65
C TYR A 136 -35.12 23.58 -13.97
N TYR A 137 -36.05 22.74 -14.43
CA TYR A 137 -36.30 21.45 -13.75
C TYR A 137 -35.05 20.57 -13.69
N LEU A 138 -34.27 20.51 -14.77
CA LEU A 138 -33.02 19.77 -14.79
C LEU A 138 -31.95 20.42 -13.90
N GLU A 139 -31.86 21.75 -13.89
CA GLU A 139 -30.93 22.49 -13.04
C GLU A 139 -31.27 22.35 -11.54
N ILE A 140 -32.54 22.50 -11.17
CA ILE A 140 -33.05 22.31 -9.81
C ILE A 140 -32.84 20.86 -9.37
N LEU A 141 -33.07 19.88 -10.24
CA LEU A 141 -32.79 18.47 -9.95
C LEU A 141 -31.30 18.23 -9.72
N MET A 142 -30.42 18.79 -10.56
CA MET A 142 -28.98 18.69 -10.38
C MET A 142 -28.50 19.36 -9.09
N VAL A 143 -28.98 20.56 -8.79
CA VAL A 143 -28.66 21.27 -7.54
C VAL A 143 -29.19 20.50 -6.33
N THR A 144 -30.40 19.95 -6.40
CA THR A 144 -30.96 19.13 -5.31
C THR A 144 -30.13 17.85 -5.10
N GLY A 145 -29.71 17.19 -6.18
CA GLY A 145 -28.82 16.03 -6.12
C GLY A 145 -27.46 16.37 -5.51
N LEU A 146 -26.87 17.51 -5.89
CA LEU A 146 -25.61 17.99 -5.32
C LEU A 146 -25.75 18.33 -3.83
N LEU A 147 -26.83 19.00 -3.44
CA LEU A 147 -27.12 19.30 -2.04
C LEU A 147 -27.31 18.01 -1.22
N ALA A 148 -28.02 17.02 -1.75
CA ALA A 148 -28.17 15.72 -1.11
C ALA A 148 -26.81 15.01 -0.95
N TYR A 149 -25.94 15.09 -1.95
CA TYR A 149 -24.59 14.55 -1.89
C TYR A 149 -23.75 15.24 -0.81
N ILE A 150 -23.75 16.58 -0.75
CA ILE A 150 -23.03 17.37 0.27
C ILE A 150 -23.57 17.06 1.67
N MET A 151 -24.90 16.99 1.84
CA MET A 151 -25.51 16.63 3.13
C MET A 151 -25.09 15.22 3.57
N ASN A 152 -25.08 14.24 2.66
CA ASN A 152 -24.61 12.89 2.98
C ASN A 152 -23.14 12.91 3.41
N TYR A 153 -22.30 13.67 2.73
CA TYR A 153 -20.90 13.83 3.07
C TYR A 153 -20.71 14.39 4.49
N ILE A 154 -21.40 15.49 4.84
CA ILE A 154 -21.31 16.12 6.17
C ILE A 154 -21.80 15.16 7.26
N ILE A 155 -22.94 14.48 7.04
CA ILE A 155 -23.50 13.52 7.99
C ILE A 155 -22.56 12.32 8.16
N GLY A 156 -22.00 11.80 7.08
CA GLY A 156 -21.08 10.67 7.08
C GLY A 156 -19.80 10.98 7.85
N LYS A 157 -19.17 12.12 7.54
CA LYS A 157 -17.98 12.64 8.24
C LYS A 157 -18.23 12.82 9.73
N ASN A 158 -19.32 13.51 10.09
CA ASN A 158 -19.66 13.77 11.50
C ASN A 158 -19.96 12.47 12.27
N LYS A 159 -20.61 11.49 11.63
CA LYS A 159 -20.84 10.17 12.25
C LYS A 159 -19.53 9.44 12.54
N ASN A 160 -18.61 9.38 11.56
CA ASN A 160 -17.32 8.72 11.74
C ASN A 160 -16.48 9.43 12.82
N SER A 161 -16.42 10.76 12.79
CA SER A 161 -15.73 11.55 13.81
C SER A 161 -16.29 11.31 15.22
N ARG A 162 -17.62 11.27 15.37
CA ARG A 162 -18.25 10.97 16.66
C ARG A 162 -17.94 9.56 17.16
N LEU A 163 -17.90 8.58 16.27
CA LEU A 163 -17.54 7.20 16.62
C LEU A 163 -16.06 7.10 17.03
N ALA A 164 -15.16 7.75 16.29
CA ALA A 164 -13.74 7.82 16.62
C ALA A 164 -13.52 8.43 18.02
N GLN A 165 -14.18 9.56 18.30
CA GLN A 165 -14.07 10.22 19.59
C GLN A 165 -14.63 9.38 20.74
N ALA A 166 -15.75 8.67 20.52
CA ALA A 166 -16.33 7.77 21.51
C ALA A 166 -15.38 6.61 21.84
N TRP A 167 -14.75 6.02 20.82
CA TRP A 167 -13.72 5.01 21.00
C TRP A 167 -12.54 5.59 21.79
N PHE A 168 -12.01 6.73 21.39
CA PHE A 168 -10.84 7.32 22.05
C PHE A 168 -11.11 7.66 23.52
N ASN A 169 -12.22 8.33 23.82
CA ASN A 169 -12.55 8.72 25.19
C ASN A 169 -12.66 7.53 26.15
N THR A 170 -13.11 6.37 25.68
CA THR A 170 -13.24 5.16 26.50
C THR A 170 -11.94 4.38 26.67
N HIS A 171 -11.05 4.44 25.69
CA HIS A 171 -9.78 3.71 25.72
C HIS A 171 -8.60 4.54 26.23
N ARG A 172 -8.75 5.87 26.27
CA ARG A 172 -7.70 6.82 26.65
C ARG A 172 -7.05 6.50 27.99
N GLU A 173 -7.83 6.27 29.03
CA GLU A 173 -7.30 5.98 30.38
C GLU A 173 -6.45 4.69 30.41
N LEU A 174 -6.88 3.66 29.67
CA LEU A 174 -6.12 2.42 29.53
C LEU A 174 -4.81 2.65 28.79
N LEU A 175 -4.79 3.51 27.77
CA LEU A 175 -3.59 3.83 27.00
C LEU A 175 -2.62 4.68 27.83
N GLU A 176 -3.09 5.76 28.46
CA GLU A 176 -2.27 6.65 29.30
C GLU A 176 -1.68 5.94 30.53
N SER A 177 -2.35 4.91 31.05
CA SER A 177 -1.81 4.09 32.15
C SER A 177 -0.71 3.10 31.71
N ASN A 178 -0.66 2.75 30.43
CA ASN A 178 0.27 1.74 29.90
C ASN A 178 1.41 2.32 29.05
N PHE A 179 1.22 3.51 28.46
CA PHE A 179 2.13 4.17 27.55
C PHE A 179 2.43 5.57 28.06
N THR A 180 3.69 5.99 28.04
CA THR A 180 4.07 7.34 28.46
C THR A 180 3.68 8.40 27.43
N LEU A 181 3.62 8.02 26.16
CA LEU A 181 3.31 8.90 25.04
C LEU A 181 2.10 8.35 24.30
N VAL A 182 1.01 9.12 24.27
CA VAL A 182 -0.23 8.79 23.56
C VAL A 182 -0.63 9.96 22.66
N GLY A 183 -0.84 9.68 21.37
CA GLY A 183 -1.17 10.67 20.36
C GLY A 183 0.03 11.49 19.90
N ASP A 184 1.20 10.86 19.78
CA ASP A 184 2.34 11.47 19.10
C ASP A 184 2.11 11.43 17.58
N ASP A 185 2.16 12.57 16.92
CA ASP A 185 1.92 12.66 15.48
C ASP A 185 3.22 12.52 14.66
N GLY A 186 4.38 12.37 15.33
CA GLY A 186 5.70 12.24 14.69
C GLY A 186 6.16 13.46 13.89
N THR A 187 5.32 14.50 13.82
CA THR A 187 5.57 15.79 13.14
C THR A 187 6.31 16.77 14.04
N ASN A 188 6.19 16.62 15.35
CA ASN A 188 6.92 17.43 16.32
C ASN A 188 8.30 16.84 16.57
N LYS A 189 9.32 17.70 16.64
CA LYS A 189 10.71 17.32 16.95
C LYS A 189 10.86 16.74 18.36
N GLU A 190 9.89 17.02 19.24
CA GLU A 190 9.82 16.49 20.60
C GLU A 190 8.54 15.64 20.74
N ALA A 191 8.72 14.39 21.17
CA ALA A 191 7.63 13.46 21.39
C ALA A 191 6.71 13.99 22.51
N THR A 192 5.57 14.55 22.12
CA THR A 192 4.61 15.19 23.04
C THR A 192 3.31 14.43 23.00
N SER A 193 2.78 14.05 24.17
CA SER A 193 1.46 13.44 24.26
C SER A 193 0.39 14.49 23.95
N THR A 194 -0.08 14.50 22.70
CA THR A 194 -1.15 15.41 22.27
C THR A 194 -2.50 14.96 22.83
N GLY A 195 -2.66 13.67 23.14
CA GLY A 195 -3.93 13.10 23.60
C GLY A 195 -5.06 13.29 22.58
N LYS A 196 -4.71 13.38 21.29
CA LYS A 196 -5.65 13.57 20.18
C LYS A 196 -5.49 12.44 19.16
N LEU A 197 -6.60 12.08 18.52
CA LEU A 197 -6.62 11.24 17.33
C LEU A 197 -6.19 12.07 16.13
N ASN A 198 -5.26 11.55 15.32
CA ASN A 198 -4.95 12.12 14.02
C ASN A 198 -5.98 11.61 12.99
N GLN A 199 -6.58 12.53 12.24
CA GLN A 199 -7.49 12.20 11.14
C GLN A 199 -6.69 12.21 9.82
N GLU A 200 -6.20 11.05 9.40
CA GLU A 200 -5.54 10.88 8.09
C GLU A 200 -6.55 10.98 6.94
N ASN A 201 -7.74 10.39 7.13
CA ASN A 201 -8.83 10.45 6.18
C ASN A 201 -10.17 10.53 6.94
N GLU A 202 -11.25 10.92 6.29
CA GLU A 202 -12.60 10.97 6.89
C GLU A 202 -13.11 9.61 7.39
N HIS A 203 -12.50 8.53 6.91
CA HIS A 203 -12.82 7.16 7.26
C HIS A 203 -11.64 6.43 7.95
N ILE A 204 -10.51 7.11 8.17
CA ILE A 204 -9.31 6.53 8.78
C ILE A 204 -8.79 7.49 9.85
N TYR A 205 -8.77 7.01 11.10
CA TYR A 205 -8.23 7.76 12.23
C TYR A 205 -7.08 6.97 12.84
N ASN A 206 -5.95 7.63 13.03
CA ASN A 206 -4.73 7.03 13.57
C ASN A 206 -4.45 7.55 14.98
N LEU A 207 -3.91 6.67 15.81
CA LEU A 207 -3.39 6.98 17.12
C LEU A 207 -2.08 6.23 17.32
N TRP A 208 -1.00 6.96 17.54
CA TRP A 208 0.28 6.37 17.94
C TRP A 208 0.43 6.41 19.45
N CYS A 209 0.88 5.29 20.00
CA CYS A 209 1.24 5.15 21.41
C CYS A 209 2.67 4.62 21.50
N SER A 210 3.50 5.18 22.38
CA SER A 210 4.89 4.75 22.57
C SER A 210 5.33 4.90 24.04
N GLY A 211 6.54 4.42 24.33
CA GLY A 211 7.13 4.53 25.67
C GLY A 211 6.73 3.45 26.67
N ARG A 212 6.27 2.29 26.19
CA ARG A 212 6.12 1.08 27.01
C ARG A 212 7.34 0.17 26.85
N VAL A 213 7.82 -0.40 27.95
CA VAL A 213 9.03 -1.24 28.01
C VAL A 213 8.82 -2.62 27.35
N CYS A 214 8.87 -2.70 26.03
CA CYS A 214 8.91 -3.93 25.18
C CYS A 214 8.52 -3.66 23.73
N CYS A 215 7.90 -2.51 23.48
CA CYS A 215 7.43 -2.12 22.16
C CYS A 215 8.00 -0.74 21.82
N GLU A 216 8.51 -0.62 20.61
CA GLU A 216 8.97 0.64 20.04
C GLU A 216 7.78 1.60 19.88
N GLY A 217 6.64 1.06 19.44
CA GLY A 217 5.40 1.81 19.30
C GLY A 217 4.21 0.92 18.95
N MET A 218 3.03 1.49 19.11
CA MET A 218 1.75 0.89 18.77
C MET A 218 0.95 1.90 17.95
N LEU A 219 0.63 1.53 16.71
CA LEU A 219 -0.30 2.24 15.84
C LEU A 219 -1.68 1.62 15.97
N ILE A 220 -2.65 2.42 16.35
CA ILE A 220 -4.07 2.07 16.31
C ILE A 220 -4.72 2.83 15.17
N GLN A 221 -5.35 2.11 14.26
CA GLN A 221 -6.02 2.64 13.09
C GLN A 221 -7.50 2.24 13.12
N LEU A 222 -8.37 3.23 13.30
CA LEU A 222 -9.81 3.07 13.22
C LEU A 222 -10.23 3.22 11.76
N ARG A 223 -10.60 2.12 11.12
CA ARG A 223 -11.05 2.07 9.73
C ARG A 223 -12.56 1.99 9.70
N PHE A 224 -13.18 3.14 9.44
CA PHE A 224 -14.62 3.23 9.27
C PHE A 224 -15.02 2.98 7.82
N LEU A 225 -16.27 2.58 7.65
CA LEU A 225 -16.91 2.58 6.35
C LEU A 225 -16.96 4.01 5.80
N LYS A 226 -16.81 4.15 4.47
CA LYS A 226 -16.88 5.42 3.74
C LYS A 226 -18.32 5.94 3.67
N ARG A 227 -18.88 6.34 4.82
CA ARG A 227 -20.27 6.81 4.97
C ARG A 227 -20.53 8.13 4.24
N GLN A 228 -19.48 8.90 4.02
CA GLN A 228 -19.53 10.17 3.31
C GLN A 228 -19.64 10.00 1.78
N ASP A 229 -19.26 8.84 1.26
CA ASP A 229 -19.27 8.55 -0.17
C ASP A 229 -20.56 7.78 -0.53
N LEU A 230 -21.41 8.41 -1.33
CA LEU A 230 -22.70 7.88 -1.73
C LEU A 230 -22.57 6.58 -2.55
N LEU A 231 -21.55 6.45 -3.40
CA LEU A 231 -21.34 5.25 -4.21
C LEU A 231 -21.00 4.05 -3.32
N ASN A 232 -20.13 4.27 -2.34
CA ASN A 232 -19.81 3.25 -1.34
C ASN A 232 -21.00 2.91 -0.45
N VAL A 233 -21.85 3.87 -0.11
CA VAL A 233 -23.12 3.62 0.61
C VAL A 233 -24.08 2.77 -0.23
N LEU A 234 -24.19 3.02 -1.54
CA LEU A 234 -25.03 2.22 -2.44
C LEU A 234 -24.46 0.81 -2.65
N ALA A 235 -23.16 0.67 -2.86
CA ALA A 235 -22.51 -0.63 -3.03
C ALA A 235 -22.69 -1.54 -1.80
N ARG A 236 -22.74 -0.96 -0.60
CA ARG A 236 -23.01 -1.69 0.66
C ARG A 236 -24.38 -2.33 0.73
N MET A 237 -25.36 -1.88 -0.06
CA MET A 237 -26.66 -2.56 -0.14
C MET A 237 -26.51 -4.02 -0.61
N MET A 238 -25.46 -4.32 -1.38
CA MET A 238 -25.18 -5.68 -1.86
C MET A 238 -24.35 -6.53 -0.89
N ARG A 239 -23.51 -5.92 -0.04
CA ARG A 239 -22.64 -6.66 0.90
C ARG A 239 -22.50 -5.94 2.24
N PRO A 240 -22.90 -6.57 3.36
CA PRO A 240 -22.67 -6.01 4.68
C PRO A 240 -21.17 -6.07 5.02
N VAL A 241 -20.65 -4.97 5.55
CA VAL A 241 -19.27 -4.81 6.02
C VAL A 241 -19.32 -4.07 7.35
N SER A 242 -18.45 -4.44 8.28
CA SER A 242 -18.31 -3.79 9.58
C SER A 242 -17.18 -2.74 9.56
N ASP A 243 -17.21 -1.80 10.50
CA ASP A 243 -16.03 -0.99 10.78
C ASP A 243 -14.95 -1.88 11.42
N GLN A 244 -13.68 -1.52 11.25
CA GLN A 244 -12.54 -2.28 11.75
C GLN A 244 -11.64 -1.42 12.65
N VAL A 245 -11.09 -2.03 13.69
CA VAL A 245 -10.01 -1.47 14.49
C VAL A 245 -8.77 -2.32 14.25
N GLN A 246 -7.77 -1.73 13.59
CA GLN A 246 -6.50 -2.37 13.30
C GLN A 246 -5.45 -1.85 14.26
N ILE A 247 -4.77 -2.74 14.96
CA ILE A 247 -3.73 -2.39 15.93
C ILE A 247 -2.46 -3.08 15.50
N LYS A 248 -1.42 -2.29 15.25
CA LYS A 248 -0.09 -2.74 14.88
C LYS A 248 0.87 -2.36 16.00
N VAL A 249 1.43 -3.34 16.67
CA VAL A 249 2.46 -3.16 17.69
C VAL A 249 3.80 -3.58 17.09
N THR A 250 4.76 -2.66 17.07
CA THR A 250 6.16 -2.97 16.75
C THR A 250 6.86 -3.31 18.06
N MET A 251 7.33 -4.55 18.17
CA MET A 251 8.07 -5.07 19.32
C MET A 251 9.56 -4.80 19.15
N ASN A 252 10.29 -4.66 20.25
CA ASN A 252 11.76 -4.61 20.19
C ASN A 252 12.32 -5.96 19.73
N ASP A 253 13.46 -5.92 19.05
CA ASP A 253 14.15 -7.11 18.55
C ASP A 253 14.59 -8.08 19.66
N GLU A 254 14.95 -7.58 20.84
CA GLU A 254 15.40 -8.44 21.93
C GLU A 254 14.24 -9.07 22.71
N ASP A 255 13.06 -8.43 22.70
CA ASP A 255 11.96 -8.77 23.59
C ASP A 255 11.09 -9.92 23.05
N MET A 256 10.95 -10.09 21.74
CA MET A 256 10.21 -11.21 21.13
C MET A 256 11.16 -12.34 20.74
N ASP A 257 10.69 -13.58 20.55
CA ASP A 257 11.51 -14.68 20.01
C ASP A 257 11.14 -14.96 18.54
N THR A 258 11.88 -15.83 17.88
CA THR A 258 11.69 -16.14 16.45
C THR A 258 10.50 -17.06 16.23
N TYR A 259 9.30 -16.50 16.01
CA TYR A 259 8.14 -17.30 15.60
C TYR A 259 7.07 -16.57 14.77
N VAL A 260 6.36 -17.34 13.92
CA VAL A 260 5.16 -16.90 13.20
C VAL A 260 3.90 -17.67 13.68
N PHE A 261 2.88 -16.90 14.08
CA PHE A 261 1.63 -17.41 14.64
C PHE A 261 0.45 -16.50 14.28
N ALA A 262 -0.66 -17.08 13.85
CA ALA A 262 -1.89 -16.34 13.62
C ALA A 262 -3.13 -17.13 14.06
N VAL A 263 -4.12 -16.42 14.61
CA VAL A 263 -5.42 -16.95 15.00
C VAL A 263 -6.51 -15.99 14.55
N GLY A 264 -7.61 -16.51 14.02
CA GLY A 264 -8.66 -15.65 13.47
C GLY A 264 -9.75 -16.41 12.74
N ALA A 265 -10.69 -15.67 12.15
CA ALA A 265 -11.72 -16.26 11.32
C ALA A 265 -11.08 -17.01 10.14
N ARG A 266 -11.55 -18.23 9.86
CA ARG A 266 -10.95 -19.09 8.82
C ARG A 266 -10.81 -18.39 7.46
N LYS A 267 -11.81 -17.62 7.05
CA LYS A 267 -11.78 -16.86 5.79
C LYS A 267 -10.73 -15.74 5.79
N ALA A 268 -10.61 -15.03 6.91
CA ALA A 268 -9.63 -13.97 7.09
C ALA A 268 -8.20 -14.54 7.09
N LEU A 269 -7.95 -15.67 7.77
CA LEU A 269 -6.63 -16.31 7.77
C LEU A 269 -6.20 -16.83 6.40
N VAL A 270 -7.10 -17.45 5.62
CA VAL A 270 -6.78 -17.89 4.25
C VAL A 270 -6.42 -16.69 3.35
N ARG A 271 -7.10 -15.56 3.54
CA ARG A 271 -6.79 -14.32 2.83
C ARG A 271 -5.43 -13.77 3.28
N LEU A 272 -5.21 -13.68 4.59
CA LEU A 272 -3.99 -13.16 5.19
C LEU A 272 -2.75 -13.99 4.80
N GLN A 273 -2.87 -15.31 4.72
CA GLN A 273 -1.81 -16.22 4.26
C GLN A 273 -1.40 -15.97 2.80
N LYS A 274 -2.31 -15.47 1.96
CA LYS A 274 -2.01 -15.12 0.55
C LYS A 274 -1.46 -13.71 0.43
N GLU A 275 -1.97 -12.79 1.24
CA GLU A 275 -1.64 -11.37 1.21
C GLU A 275 -0.33 -11.04 1.93
N MET A 276 0.07 -11.81 2.94
CA MET A 276 1.28 -11.55 3.73
C MET A 276 2.38 -12.56 3.39
N GLN A 277 3.60 -12.06 3.18
CA GLN A 277 4.73 -12.89 2.78
C GLN A 277 5.13 -13.88 3.88
N ASP A 278 5.24 -13.41 5.12
CA ASP A 278 5.62 -14.21 6.28
C ASP A 278 4.70 -15.42 6.50
N LEU A 279 3.39 -15.23 6.50
CA LEU A 279 2.44 -16.32 6.66
C LEU A 279 2.48 -17.30 5.48
N SER A 280 2.73 -16.82 4.26
CA SER A 280 2.87 -17.67 3.08
C SER A 280 4.13 -18.55 3.14
N GLU A 281 5.24 -18.02 3.66
CA GLU A 281 6.55 -18.70 3.64
C GLU A 281 6.76 -19.59 4.86
N PHE A 282 6.42 -19.10 6.06
CA PHE A 282 6.69 -19.81 7.31
C PHE A 282 5.55 -20.76 7.70
N CYS A 283 4.34 -20.50 7.23
CA CYS A 283 3.15 -21.28 7.59
C CYS A 283 2.48 -21.86 6.34
N SER A 284 3.12 -22.83 5.69
CA SER A 284 2.61 -23.47 4.48
C SER A 284 1.31 -24.28 4.67
N ASP A 285 1.01 -24.66 5.90
CA ASP A 285 -0.17 -25.48 6.22
C ASP A 285 -1.47 -24.66 6.07
N LYS A 286 -2.55 -25.34 5.67
CA LYS A 286 -3.89 -24.75 5.72
C LYS A 286 -4.29 -24.45 7.17
N PRO A 287 -5.06 -23.38 7.44
CA PRO A 287 -5.51 -23.06 8.79
C PRO A 287 -6.20 -24.25 9.48
N LYS A 288 -5.64 -24.69 10.61
CA LYS A 288 -6.09 -25.85 11.38
C LYS A 288 -7.23 -25.45 12.31
N SER A 289 -8.10 -26.41 12.65
CA SER A 289 -9.14 -26.17 13.66
C SER A 289 -8.51 -26.00 15.03
N GLY A 290 -8.97 -25.00 15.78
CA GLY A 290 -8.56 -24.77 17.16
C GLY A 290 -9.30 -25.62 18.19
N ALA A 291 -10.17 -26.55 17.77
CA ALA A 291 -10.98 -27.36 18.69
C ALA A 291 -10.14 -28.16 19.72
N LYS A 292 -8.93 -28.59 19.34
CA LYS A 292 -7.96 -29.25 20.26
C LYS A 292 -7.65 -28.38 21.48
N TYR A 293 -7.69 -27.06 21.32
CA TYR A 293 -7.36 -26.07 22.33
C TYR A 293 -8.60 -25.46 23.00
N GLY A 294 -9.81 -25.93 22.66
CA GLY A 294 -11.06 -25.38 23.17
C GLY A 294 -11.51 -24.09 22.49
N LEU A 295 -10.97 -23.76 21.32
CA LEU A 295 -11.44 -22.63 20.52
C LEU A 295 -12.74 -22.98 19.78
N PRO A 296 -13.61 -21.97 19.55
CA PRO A 296 -14.82 -22.16 18.76
C PRO A 296 -14.48 -22.44 17.29
N ASP A 297 -15.36 -23.18 16.60
CA ASP A 297 -15.20 -23.55 15.19
C ASP A 297 -15.16 -22.36 14.22
N SER A 298 -15.59 -21.18 14.68
CA SER A 298 -15.47 -19.92 13.93
C SER A 298 -14.02 -19.48 13.73
N LEU A 299 -13.13 -19.86 14.67
CA LEU A 299 -11.72 -19.50 14.66
C LEU A 299 -10.87 -20.67 14.16
N ALA A 300 -9.81 -20.34 13.45
CA ALA A 300 -8.76 -21.26 13.03
C ALA A 300 -7.41 -20.74 13.50
N ILE A 301 -6.43 -21.64 13.54
CA ILE A 301 -5.06 -21.32 13.89
C ILE A 301 -4.14 -21.66 12.72
N LEU A 302 -3.15 -20.81 12.50
CA LEU A 302 -2.06 -21.01 11.58
C LEU A 302 -0.77 -20.72 12.37
N SER A 303 0.16 -21.65 12.37
CA SER A 303 1.41 -21.52 13.12
C SER A 303 2.47 -22.39 12.47
N GLU A 304 3.72 -21.91 12.50
CA GLU A 304 4.86 -22.71 12.01
C GLU A 304 5.16 -23.90 12.92
N MET A 305 4.80 -23.81 14.21
CA MET A 305 5.20 -24.77 15.24
C MET A 305 4.12 -25.01 16.29
N GLY A 306 3.93 -26.28 16.66
CA GLY A 306 3.01 -26.67 17.73
C GLY A 306 3.36 -26.03 19.08
N GLU A 307 4.64 -25.92 19.41
CA GLU A 307 5.12 -25.28 20.65
C GLU A 307 4.69 -23.82 20.77
N VAL A 308 4.76 -23.06 19.67
CA VAL A 308 4.29 -21.66 19.63
C VAL A 308 2.80 -21.60 19.91
N THR A 309 2.06 -22.53 19.33
CA THR A 309 0.61 -22.67 19.51
C THR A 309 0.28 -22.91 20.99
N ASP A 310 0.94 -23.88 21.61
CA ASP A 310 0.74 -24.27 23.01
C ASP A 310 1.17 -23.14 23.98
N GLY A 311 2.22 -22.40 23.63
CA GLY A 311 2.75 -21.30 24.43
C GLY A 311 1.87 -20.03 24.41
N MET A 312 1.33 -19.69 23.24
CA MET A 312 0.46 -18.53 23.05
C MET A 312 -0.97 -18.77 23.56
N MET A 313 -1.48 -20.00 23.45
CA MET A 313 -2.86 -20.36 23.83
C MET A 313 -2.96 -20.76 25.32
N ASP A 314 -2.68 -19.83 26.21
CA ASP A 314 -2.95 -20.06 27.64
C ASP A 314 -4.43 -19.84 28.02
N THR A 315 -4.78 -20.18 29.27
CA THR A 315 -6.16 -20.12 29.76
C THR A 315 -6.78 -18.72 29.65
N LYS A 316 -5.99 -17.65 29.85
CA LYS A 316 -6.49 -16.27 29.77
C LYS A 316 -6.74 -15.89 28.31
N MET A 317 -5.79 -16.17 27.43
CA MET A 317 -5.93 -15.91 26.00
C MET A 317 -7.11 -16.69 25.42
N LEU A 318 -7.25 -17.97 25.77
CA LEU A 318 -8.38 -18.79 25.35
C LEU A 318 -9.72 -18.21 25.80
N HIS A 319 -9.80 -17.71 27.04
CA HIS A 319 -11.01 -17.05 27.53
C HIS A 319 -11.35 -15.80 26.70
N PHE A 320 -10.37 -14.95 26.38
CA PHE A 320 -10.60 -13.78 25.52
C PHE A 320 -11.05 -14.19 24.11
N LEU A 321 -10.35 -15.14 23.50
CA LEU A 321 -10.64 -15.63 22.14
C LEU A 321 -12.03 -16.24 22.05
N THR A 322 -12.45 -17.02 23.04
CA THR A 322 -13.78 -17.66 23.05
C THR A 322 -14.89 -16.67 23.37
N HIS A 323 -14.68 -15.77 24.33
CA HIS A 323 -15.72 -14.82 24.76
C HIS A 323 -15.97 -13.70 23.74
N TYR A 324 -14.94 -13.29 22.99
CA TYR A 324 -15.01 -12.23 21.98
C TYR A 324 -14.78 -12.73 20.54
N ALA A 325 -15.02 -14.01 20.28
CA ALA A 325 -14.77 -14.65 18.99
C ALA A 325 -15.47 -13.96 17.80
N ASP A 326 -16.63 -13.34 18.06
CA ASP A 326 -17.46 -12.61 17.09
C ASP A 326 -16.85 -11.27 16.67
N LYS A 327 -16.03 -10.66 17.54
CA LYS A 327 -15.37 -9.37 17.30
C LYS A 327 -13.97 -9.53 16.71
N ILE A 328 -13.39 -10.73 16.74
CA ILE A 328 -12.02 -10.97 16.29
C ILE A 328 -12.03 -11.39 14.82
N GLU A 329 -11.37 -10.61 13.97
CA GLU A 329 -11.14 -11.01 12.58
C GLU A 329 -9.85 -11.82 12.45
N SER A 330 -8.75 -11.25 12.91
CA SER A 330 -7.43 -11.87 12.88
C SER A 330 -6.52 -11.28 13.95
N ILE A 331 -5.65 -12.14 14.48
CA ILE A 331 -4.53 -11.82 15.36
C ILE A 331 -3.34 -12.51 14.73
N HIS A 332 -2.27 -11.77 14.47
CA HIS A 332 -1.11 -12.23 13.73
C HIS A 332 0.16 -11.72 14.43
N PHE A 333 1.00 -12.65 14.87
CA PHE A 333 2.28 -12.41 15.51
C PHE A 333 3.37 -12.95 14.57
N SER A 334 4.34 -12.10 14.24
CA SER A 334 5.41 -12.47 13.34
C SER A 334 6.67 -11.70 13.70
N ASP A 335 7.79 -12.41 13.78
CA ASP A 335 9.12 -11.78 13.84
C ASP A 335 9.64 -11.39 12.44
N GLN A 336 9.07 -11.98 11.38
CA GLN A 336 9.49 -11.81 9.98
C GLN A 336 8.55 -10.91 9.19
N PHE A 337 7.83 -9.99 9.85
CA PHE A 337 6.83 -9.18 9.17
C PHE A 337 7.50 -8.15 8.24
N SER A 338 7.34 -8.37 6.93
CA SER A 338 7.84 -7.50 5.85
C SER A 338 6.75 -6.67 5.16
N GLY A 339 5.49 -6.80 5.59
CA GLY A 339 4.33 -6.18 4.95
C GLY A 339 3.62 -7.08 3.95
N PRO A 340 2.68 -6.51 3.16
CA PRO A 340 1.96 -7.24 2.13
C PRO A 340 2.92 -7.78 1.07
N LYS A 341 2.64 -8.98 0.58
CA LYS A 341 3.34 -9.61 -0.54
C LYS A 341 3.17 -8.72 -1.76
N ILE A 342 4.27 -8.11 -2.20
CA ILE A 342 4.31 -7.33 -3.43
C ILE A 342 4.11 -8.33 -4.57
N MET A 343 2.93 -8.32 -5.19
CA MET A 343 2.67 -9.13 -6.38
C MET A 343 3.55 -8.59 -7.52
N GLN A 344 4.38 -9.49 -8.04
CA GLN A 344 5.36 -9.32 -9.11
C GLN A 344 4.76 -8.67 -10.38
N GLU A 345 4.68 -7.35 -10.44
CA GLU A 345 4.55 -6.63 -11.73
C GLU A 345 5.70 -5.66 -12.00
N GLU A 346 6.40 -5.14 -10.98
CA GLU A 346 7.55 -4.27 -11.21
C GLU A 346 8.70 -4.62 -10.27
N GLY A 347 9.75 -5.23 -10.82
CA GLY A 347 11.08 -5.37 -10.22
C GLY A 347 11.10 -6.05 -8.85
N GLN A 348 11.45 -7.34 -8.80
CA GLN A 348 11.69 -7.98 -7.51
C GLN A 348 12.73 -7.19 -6.71
N PRO A 349 12.48 -6.97 -5.41
CA PRO A 349 13.46 -6.31 -4.57
C PRO A 349 14.74 -7.14 -4.57
N LEU A 350 15.83 -6.55 -5.08
CA LEU A 350 17.16 -7.17 -5.10
C LEU A 350 17.77 -7.32 -3.70
N LYS A 351 17.14 -6.72 -2.69
CA LYS A 351 17.51 -6.75 -1.29
C LYS A 351 16.48 -7.56 -0.52
N LEU A 352 16.94 -8.31 0.47
CA LEU A 352 16.02 -8.96 1.41
C LEU A 352 15.08 -7.91 2.00
N PRO A 353 13.79 -8.22 2.12
CA PRO A 353 12.85 -7.31 2.76
C PRO A 353 13.26 -7.07 4.21
N ASP A 354 13.15 -5.83 4.66
CA ASP A 354 13.36 -5.48 6.06
C ASP A 354 12.23 -6.11 6.89
N THR A 355 12.62 -6.90 7.89
CA THR A 355 11.67 -7.63 8.73
C THR A 355 11.61 -7.00 10.10
N LYS A 356 10.39 -6.85 10.62
CA LYS A 356 10.16 -6.25 11.95
C LYS A 356 9.31 -7.16 12.80
N ARG A 357 9.64 -7.25 14.09
CA ARG A 357 8.82 -8.01 15.04
C ARG A 357 7.53 -7.29 15.32
N THR A 358 6.43 -7.83 14.82
CA THR A 358 5.15 -7.12 14.78
C THR A 358 4.02 -8.01 15.28
N LEU A 359 3.16 -7.42 16.11
CA LEU A 359 1.87 -7.99 16.50
C LEU A 359 0.76 -7.17 15.83
N LEU A 360 -0.05 -7.85 15.01
CA LEU A 360 -1.15 -7.28 14.27
C LEU A 360 -2.46 -7.83 14.81
N PHE A 361 -3.37 -6.95 15.18
CA PHE A 361 -4.71 -7.31 15.62
C PHE A 361 -5.72 -6.59 14.73
N THR A 362 -6.70 -7.32 14.23
CA THR A 362 -7.83 -6.78 13.48
C THR A 362 -9.12 -7.19 14.18
N PHE A 363 -9.83 -6.19 14.71
CA PHE A 363 -11.11 -6.37 15.36
C PHE A 363 -12.23 -5.77 14.50
N ASN A 364 -13.33 -6.50 14.38
CA ASN A 364 -14.55 -6.02 13.77
C ASN A 364 -15.45 -5.38 14.82
N VAL A 365 -15.88 -4.16 14.56
CA VAL A 365 -16.86 -3.48 15.40
C VAL A 365 -18.23 -4.13 15.19
N PRO A 366 -18.96 -4.49 16.26
CA PRO A 366 -20.25 -5.13 16.12
C PRO A 366 -21.27 -4.17 15.47
N GLY A 367 -22.24 -4.74 14.76
CA GLY A 367 -23.34 -3.98 14.14
C GLY A 367 -23.39 -3.99 12.61
N SER A 368 -22.48 -4.70 11.92
CA SER A 368 -22.51 -4.91 10.45
C SER A 368 -22.71 -3.61 9.66
N GLY A 369 -22.10 -2.53 10.15
CA GLY A 369 -22.14 -1.19 9.55
C GLY A 369 -23.16 -0.22 10.13
N ASN A 370 -24.05 -0.68 11.02
CA ASN A 370 -24.92 0.15 11.87
C ASN A 370 -24.32 0.32 13.25
N THR A 371 -23.17 0.97 13.29
CA THR A 371 -22.33 1.10 14.48
C THR A 371 -22.75 2.29 15.34
N TYR A 372 -22.82 2.08 16.65
CA TYR A 372 -23.11 3.11 17.64
C TYR A 372 -21.93 3.33 18.59
N PRO A 373 -21.87 4.47 19.31
CA PRO A 373 -20.82 4.73 20.30
C PRO A 373 -20.63 3.60 21.31
N LYS A 374 -21.72 3.03 21.85
CA LYS A 374 -21.71 1.87 22.76
C LYS A 374 -20.96 0.64 22.23
N ASP A 375 -20.97 0.45 20.90
CA ASP A 375 -20.31 -0.70 20.26
C ASP A 375 -18.79 -0.49 20.24
N MET A 376 -18.34 0.78 20.25
CA MET A 376 -16.94 1.12 20.44
C MET A 376 -16.47 0.83 21.86
N GLU A 377 -17.29 1.15 22.86
CA GLU A 377 -16.97 0.89 24.27
C GLU A 377 -16.83 -0.61 24.54
N ALA A 378 -17.63 -1.42 23.85
CA ALA A 378 -17.59 -2.88 23.95
C ALA A 378 -16.28 -3.53 23.41
N LEU A 379 -15.38 -2.74 22.81
CA LEU A 379 -14.05 -3.17 22.37
C LEU A 379 -12.98 -3.01 23.47
N LEU A 380 -13.27 -2.31 24.57
CA LEU A 380 -12.31 -2.05 25.65
C LEU A 380 -11.62 -3.33 26.18
N PRO A 381 -12.35 -4.45 26.42
CA PRO A 381 -11.70 -5.69 26.83
C PRO A 381 -10.71 -6.27 25.80
N LEU A 382 -10.88 -5.99 24.51
CA LEU A 382 -9.95 -6.43 23.47
C LEU A 382 -8.63 -5.66 23.55
N MET A 383 -8.66 -4.38 23.96
CA MET A 383 -7.41 -3.64 24.22
C MET A 383 -6.65 -4.21 25.41
N ASN A 384 -7.35 -4.71 26.45
CA ASN A 384 -6.71 -5.45 27.52
C ASN A 384 -6.08 -6.76 27.02
N MET A 385 -6.72 -7.44 26.07
CA MET A 385 -6.14 -8.63 25.41
C MET A 385 -4.89 -8.28 24.58
N VAL A 386 -4.87 -7.13 23.89
CA VAL A 386 -3.68 -6.65 23.17
C VAL A 386 -2.52 -6.42 24.14
N ILE A 387 -2.76 -5.68 25.23
CA ILE A 387 -1.77 -5.44 26.29
C ILE A 387 -1.25 -6.77 26.86
N TYR A 388 -2.16 -7.70 27.15
CA TYR A 388 -1.80 -9.04 27.62
C TYR A 388 -0.91 -9.79 26.62
N SER A 389 -1.23 -9.70 25.33
CA SER A 389 -0.49 -10.36 24.25
C SER A 389 0.93 -9.80 24.10
N ILE A 390 1.10 -8.49 24.28
CA ILE A 390 2.43 -7.84 24.30
C ILE A 390 3.28 -8.43 25.45
N ASP A 391 2.73 -8.47 26.67
CA ASP A 391 3.44 -9.00 27.83
C ASP A 391 3.73 -10.51 27.69
N LYS A 392 2.83 -11.23 27.02
CA LYS A 392 2.98 -12.66 26.75
C LYS A 392 4.07 -12.91 25.72
N ALA A 393 4.12 -12.15 24.63
CA ALA A 393 5.15 -12.24 23.59
C ALA A 393 6.55 -11.98 24.18
N LYS A 394 6.66 -11.03 25.12
CA LYS A 394 7.92 -10.77 25.85
C LYS A 394 8.41 -11.97 26.68
N LYS A 395 7.48 -12.65 27.34
CA LYS A 395 7.78 -13.75 28.28
C LYS A 395 8.00 -15.08 27.59
N PHE A 396 7.35 -15.28 26.45
CA PHE A 396 7.42 -16.53 25.72
C PHE A 396 8.77 -16.65 25.02
N ARG A 397 9.48 -17.72 25.32
CA ARG A 397 10.73 -18.10 24.67
C ARG A 397 10.62 -19.54 24.24
N LEU A 398 11.08 -19.81 23.02
CA LEU A 398 11.14 -21.15 22.48
C LEU A 398 12.14 -21.98 23.28
N ASN A 399 11.86 -23.27 23.38
CA ASN A 399 12.86 -24.20 23.86
C ASN A 399 14.03 -24.30 22.85
N ARG A 400 15.13 -24.93 23.26
CA ARG A 400 16.34 -25.04 22.43
C ARG A 400 16.09 -25.71 21.08
N GLU A 401 15.24 -26.73 21.02
CA GLU A 401 14.92 -27.43 19.78
C GLU A 401 14.03 -26.59 18.87
N GLY A 402 13.07 -25.87 19.47
CA GLY A 402 12.17 -24.96 18.78
C GLY A 402 12.92 -23.80 18.15
N LYS A 403 13.84 -23.20 18.89
CA LYS A 403 14.73 -22.17 18.38
C LYS A 403 15.60 -22.67 17.22
N GLN A 404 16.22 -23.84 17.34
CA GLN A 404 16.99 -24.42 16.23
C GLN A 404 16.14 -24.68 14.98
N LYS A 405 14.88 -25.08 15.15
CA LYS A 405 13.96 -25.29 14.04
C LYS A 405 13.56 -23.96 13.40
N ALA A 406 13.28 -22.95 14.21
CA ALA A 406 12.97 -21.60 13.79
C ALA A 406 14.13 -20.98 12.98
N ASP A 407 15.36 -21.08 13.48
CA ASP A 407 16.55 -20.55 12.82
C ASP A 407 16.81 -21.26 11.48
N LYS A 408 16.67 -22.59 11.43
CA LYS A 408 16.76 -23.36 10.17
C LYS A 408 15.70 -22.96 9.16
N ASN A 409 14.48 -22.68 9.63
CA ASN A 409 13.39 -22.26 8.75
C ASN A 409 13.68 -20.89 8.11
N ARG A 410 14.22 -19.95 8.89
CA ARG A 410 14.65 -18.62 8.41
C ARG A 410 15.80 -18.72 7.43
N ALA A 411 16.86 -19.46 7.76
CA ALA A 411 17.99 -19.69 6.86
C ALA A 411 17.55 -20.30 5.51
N ARG A 412 16.58 -21.23 5.53
CA ARG A 412 16.01 -21.82 4.31
C ARG A 412 15.26 -20.79 3.45
N VAL A 413 14.50 -19.89 4.08
CA VAL A 413 13.79 -18.82 3.36
C VAL A 413 14.78 -17.83 2.74
N GLU A 414 15.82 -17.44 3.49
CA GLU A 414 16.90 -16.59 3.00
C GLU A 414 17.64 -17.25 1.82
N GLU A 415 17.97 -18.54 1.92
CA GLU A 415 18.60 -19.31 0.84
C GLU A 415 17.72 -19.35 -0.41
N ASN A 416 16.42 -19.61 -0.25
CA ASN A 416 15.47 -19.61 -1.36
C ASN A 416 15.38 -18.24 -2.04
N PHE A 417 15.41 -17.15 -1.25
CA PHE A 417 15.42 -15.79 -1.78
C PHE A 417 16.73 -15.49 -2.54
N LEU A 418 17.88 -15.90 -2.01
CA LEU A 418 19.18 -15.74 -2.67
C LEU A 418 19.25 -16.52 -3.98
N LYS A 419 18.75 -17.77 -4.01
CA LYS A 419 18.65 -18.56 -5.24
C LYS A 419 17.76 -17.90 -6.27
N LEU A 420 16.56 -17.46 -5.84
CA LEU A 420 15.60 -16.80 -6.73
C LEU A 420 16.18 -15.49 -7.32
N THR A 421 16.84 -14.68 -6.51
CA THR A 421 17.48 -13.44 -6.96
C THR A 421 18.70 -13.70 -7.84
N HIS A 422 19.47 -14.76 -7.59
CA HIS A 422 20.59 -15.16 -8.45
C HIS A 422 20.11 -15.53 -9.85
N VAL A 423 19.09 -16.40 -9.95
CA VAL A 423 18.50 -16.82 -11.23
C VAL A 423 18.02 -15.60 -12.03
N GLN A 424 17.36 -14.65 -11.38
CA GLN A 424 16.89 -13.43 -12.06
C GLN A 424 18.01 -12.51 -12.50
N ARG A 425 19.06 -12.35 -11.68
CA ARG A 425 20.24 -11.57 -12.09
C ARG A 425 20.91 -12.21 -13.30
N GLN A 426 20.98 -13.54 -13.34
CA GLN A 426 21.53 -14.28 -14.46
C GLN A 426 20.67 -14.12 -15.72
N GLU A 427 19.35 -14.27 -15.62
CA GLU A 427 18.40 -14.08 -16.71
C GLU A 427 18.44 -12.64 -17.26
N ALA A 428 18.43 -11.63 -16.39
CA ALA A 428 18.54 -10.23 -16.79
C ALA A 428 19.90 -9.93 -17.46
N ALA A 429 20.99 -10.53 -16.98
CA ALA A 429 22.30 -10.39 -17.59
C ALA A 429 22.38 -11.10 -18.96
N GLN A 430 21.73 -12.26 -19.12
CA GLN A 430 21.64 -12.98 -20.39
C GLN A 430 20.79 -12.19 -21.39
N SER A 431 19.60 -11.74 -21.00
CA SER A 431 18.71 -10.91 -21.83
C SER A 431 19.42 -9.63 -22.31
N ARG A 432 20.09 -8.90 -21.42
CA ARG A 432 20.90 -7.71 -21.81
C ARG A 432 22.05 -8.05 -22.75
N ARG A 433 22.67 -9.23 -22.62
CA ARG A 433 23.74 -9.69 -23.53
C ARG A 433 23.17 -10.06 -24.90
N GLU A 434 22.00 -10.70 -24.94
CA GLU A 434 21.32 -11.07 -26.18
C GLU A 434 20.78 -9.85 -26.93
N GLU A 435 20.21 -8.89 -26.22
CA GLU A 435 19.77 -7.61 -26.79
C GLU A 435 20.94 -6.84 -27.39
N LYS A 436 22.07 -6.73 -26.68
CA LYS A 436 23.30 -6.12 -27.21
C LYS A 436 23.82 -6.85 -28.45
N LYS A 437 23.80 -8.19 -28.46
CA LYS A 437 24.20 -8.98 -29.64
C LYS A 437 23.25 -8.77 -30.81
N ARG A 438 21.94 -8.69 -30.57
CA ARG A 438 20.92 -8.44 -31.60
C ARG A 438 21.09 -7.04 -32.19
N ALA A 439 21.27 -6.02 -31.36
CA ALA A 439 21.52 -4.65 -31.78
C ALA A 439 22.84 -4.51 -32.55
N GLU A 440 23.92 -5.19 -32.12
CA GLU A 440 25.19 -5.19 -32.86
C GLU A 440 25.02 -5.85 -34.24
N LYS A 441 24.28 -6.96 -34.33
CA LYS A 441 24.00 -7.65 -35.59
C LYS A 441 23.13 -6.81 -36.53
N GLU A 442 22.11 -6.13 -36.01
CA GLU A 442 21.27 -5.21 -36.77
C GLU A 442 22.09 -4.01 -37.27
N ARG A 443 22.99 -3.47 -36.45
CA ARG A 443 23.89 -2.38 -36.86
C ARG A 443 24.87 -2.79 -37.97
N ILE A 444 25.34 -4.04 -37.96
CA ILE A 444 26.22 -4.56 -39.03
C ILE A 444 25.41 -4.79 -40.32
N MET A 445 24.18 -5.29 -40.21
CA MET A 445 23.29 -5.51 -41.35
C MET A 445 22.85 -4.19 -42.02
N ASN A 446 22.73 -3.11 -41.24
CA ASN A 446 22.29 -1.79 -41.72
C ASN A 446 23.43 -0.86 -42.16
N GLU A 447 24.65 -1.38 -42.35
CA GLU A 447 25.79 -0.61 -42.87
C GLU A 447 25.71 -0.51 -44.40
N GLU A 448 25.78 0.71 -44.95
CA GLU A 448 25.54 0.98 -46.39
C GLU A 448 26.72 0.61 -47.30
N ASP A 449 27.94 0.48 -46.77
CA ASP A 449 29.17 0.19 -47.53
C ASP A 449 29.48 -1.33 -47.59
N PRO A 450 29.43 -1.98 -48.77
CA PRO A 450 29.59 -3.43 -48.93
C PRO A 450 30.95 -3.97 -48.47
N GLU A 451 32.05 -3.21 -48.64
CA GLU A 451 33.37 -3.68 -48.21
C GLU A 451 33.54 -3.60 -46.69
N LYS A 452 32.94 -2.57 -46.09
CA LYS A 452 32.94 -2.35 -44.65
C LYS A 452 32.06 -3.35 -43.91
N GLN A 453 30.88 -3.67 -44.45
CA GLN A 453 30.00 -4.72 -43.94
C GLN A 453 30.71 -6.07 -43.88
N ARG A 454 31.33 -6.51 -44.99
CA ARG A 454 32.05 -7.80 -45.04
C ARG A 454 33.18 -7.87 -44.01
N ARG A 455 33.91 -6.77 -43.81
CA ARG A 455 34.99 -6.69 -42.80
C ARG A 455 34.44 -6.77 -41.36
N LEU A 456 33.29 -6.17 -41.09
CA LEU A 456 32.64 -6.21 -39.76
C LEU A 456 32.07 -7.62 -39.46
N GLU A 457 31.46 -8.27 -40.44
CA GLU A 457 30.94 -9.64 -40.32
C GLU A 457 32.07 -10.66 -40.08
N GLU A 458 33.15 -10.60 -40.86
CA GLU A 458 34.32 -11.47 -40.67
C GLU A 458 34.98 -11.24 -39.30
N ALA A 459 35.06 -9.99 -38.84
CA ALA A 459 35.58 -9.65 -37.51
C ALA A 459 34.67 -10.18 -36.38
N ALA A 460 33.34 -10.13 -36.55
CA ALA A 460 32.37 -10.66 -35.59
C ALA A 460 32.44 -12.20 -35.51
N LEU A 461 32.45 -12.89 -36.65
CA LEU A 461 32.61 -14.35 -36.75
C LEU A 461 33.92 -14.81 -36.09
N ARG A 462 35.04 -14.13 -36.37
CA ARG A 462 36.33 -14.47 -35.75
C ARG A 462 36.33 -14.25 -34.23
N ARG A 463 35.60 -13.25 -33.73
CA ARG A 463 35.45 -13.01 -32.27
C ARG A 463 34.59 -14.10 -31.63
N GLU A 464 33.53 -14.55 -32.29
CA GLU A 464 32.66 -15.63 -31.80
C GLU A 464 33.39 -16.98 -31.77
N GLN A 465 34.09 -17.32 -32.85
CA GLN A 465 34.88 -18.55 -32.95
C GLN A 465 35.94 -18.64 -31.84
N LYS A 466 36.66 -17.53 -31.57
CA LYS A 466 37.61 -17.44 -30.45
C LYS A 466 36.94 -17.60 -29.09
N LYS A 467 35.72 -17.10 -28.90
CA LYS A 467 34.96 -17.29 -27.64
C LYS A 467 34.57 -18.76 -27.46
N LEU A 468 34.14 -19.41 -28.53
CA LEU A 468 33.71 -20.81 -28.52
C LEU A 468 34.89 -21.76 -28.26
N GLU A 469 36.03 -21.52 -28.89
CA GLU A 469 37.28 -22.26 -28.63
C GLU A 469 37.74 -22.11 -27.17
N LYS A 470 37.70 -20.90 -26.61
CA LYS A 470 38.03 -20.67 -25.19
C LYS A 470 37.08 -21.41 -24.24
N LYS A 471 35.77 -21.43 -24.52
CA LYS A 471 34.79 -22.22 -23.75
C LYS A 471 35.09 -23.72 -23.80
N GLN A 472 35.37 -24.24 -25.00
CA GLN A 472 35.72 -25.66 -25.18
C GLN A 472 37.03 -26.03 -24.45
N MET A 473 38.01 -25.13 -24.38
CA MET A 473 39.24 -25.36 -23.60
C MET A 473 38.96 -25.40 -22.09
N LYS A 474 38.09 -24.52 -21.57
CA LYS A 474 37.72 -24.48 -20.15
C LYS A 474 36.92 -25.71 -19.70
N MET A 475 35.91 -26.13 -20.46
CA MET A 475 35.13 -27.35 -20.14
C MET A 475 36.02 -28.60 -20.06
N LYS A 476 37.02 -28.71 -20.94
CA LYS A 476 38.00 -29.82 -20.92
C LYS A 476 38.85 -29.81 -19.66
N GLN A 477 39.16 -28.65 -19.09
CA GLN A 477 39.94 -28.55 -17.85
C GLN A 477 39.11 -28.90 -16.61
N ILE A 478 37.85 -28.46 -16.55
CA ILE A 478 36.94 -28.78 -15.45
C ILE A 478 36.70 -30.29 -15.37
N LYS A 479 36.46 -30.94 -16.52
CA LYS A 479 36.23 -32.39 -16.60
C LYS A 479 37.44 -33.25 -16.18
N VAL A 480 38.66 -32.72 -16.30
CA VAL A 480 39.90 -33.39 -15.85
C VAL A 480 40.15 -33.17 -14.36
N LYS A 481 39.61 -32.10 -13.76
CA LYS A 481 39.79 -31.76 -12.33
C LYS A 481 38.72 -32.42 -11.42
N ALA A 482 37.61 -32.88 -12.01
CA ALA A 482 36.53 -33.60 -11.35
C ALA A 482 36.68 -35.14 -11.37
N MET A 483 37.70 -35.68 -12.08
CA MET A 483 38.19 -37.06 -11.98
C MET A 483 39.38 -37.14 -11.02
#